data_AF-A0A7G9GWT1-F1
#
_entry.id   AF-A0A7G9GWT1-F1
#
_cell.length_a   1.000
_cell.length_b   1.000
_cell.length_c   1.000
_cell.angle_alpha   90.00
_cell.angle_beta   90.00
_cell.angle_gamma   90.00
#
_symmetry.space_group_name_H-M   'P 1'
#
loop_
_entity.id
_entity.type
_entity.pdbx_description
1 polymer ?
#
loop_
_entity_poly.entity_id
_entity_poly.type
_entity_poly.pdbx_seq_one_letter_code
_entity_poly.pdbx_strand_id
1 'polypeptide(L)'
;MRKFIILIFLGLLSMISYSLNFSVSPTKFDIDMKQKKTYELEIVNNTGNILRITSFFEKKEGYKSLAENIIVFPKKISIKPGGKKDIRFTIRDLEKLEAGSYKNLFVIREIEPRNNNIEIVDNKDQIFNINIITEVALHINGVKK
;
A
#
# COMPACT_ATOMS: atom_id res chain seq x y z
N MET A 1 -18.12 28.13 -21.66
CA MET A 1 -18.56 26.88 -21.01
C MET A 1 -17.44 25.83 -20.88
N ARG A 2 -16.75 25.42 -21.96
CA ARG A 2 -15.63 24.45 -21.89
C ARG A 2 -14.55 24.78 -20.84
N LYS A 3 -14.12 26.05 -20.76
CA LYS A 3 -13.10 26.50 -19.77
C LYS A 3 -13.56 26.35 -18.31
N PHE A 4 -14.85 26.58 -18.04
CA PHE A 4 -15.44 26.40 -16.71
C PHE A 4 -15.55 24.92 -16.32
N ILE A 5 -15.92 24.06 -17.27
CA ILE A 5 -15.97 22.60 -17.06
C ILE A 5 -14.56 22.06 -16.74
N ILE A 6 -13.54 22.53 -17.45
CA ILE A 6 -12.14 22.17 -17.18
C ILE A 6 -11.72 22.60 -15.77
N LEU A 7 -12.09 23.82 -15.34
CA LEU A 7 -11.79 24.32 -14.01
C LEU A 7 -12.47 23.49 -12.90
N ILE A 8 -13.74 23.12 -13.08
CA ILE A 8 -14.46 22.23 -12.16
C ILE A 8 -13.80 20.85 -12.11
N PHE A 9 -13.42 20.29 -13.27
CA PHE A 9 -12.74 19.00 -13.36
C PHE A 9 -11.38 19.01 -12.65
N LEU A 10 -10.57 20.06 -12.85
CA LEU A 10 -9.30 20.27 -12.13
C LEU A 10 -9.50 20.43 -10.62
N GLY A 11 -10.53 21.15 -10.20
CA GLY A 11 -10.91 21.28 -8.78
C GLY A 11 -11.22 19.93 -8.15
N LEU A 12 -12.07 19.12 -8.78
CA LEU A 12 -12.41 17.78 -8.31
C LEU A 12 -11.20 16.84 -8.28
N LEU A 13 -10.32 16.89 -9.29
CA LEU A 13 -9.10 16.10 -9.35
C LEU A 13 -8.13 16.47 -8.21
N SER A 14 -8.06 17.75 -7.85
CA SER A 14 -7.22 18.23 -6.75
C SER A 14 -7.69 17.69 -5.39
N MET A 15 -9.00 17.59 -5.16
CA MET A 15 -9.55 17.08 -3.90
C MET A 15 -9.28 15.58 -3.71
N ILE A 16 -9.33 14.80 -4.79
CA ILE A 16 -9.05 13.35 -4.77
C ILE A 16 -7.55 13.07 -4.57
N SER A 17 -6.68 13.97 -5.04
CA SER A 17 -5.22 13.82 -4.92
C SER A 17 -4.72 13.84 -3.47
N TYR A 18 -5.50 14.41 -2.55
CA TYR A 18 -5.19 14.46 -1.11
C TYR A 18 -6.01 13.46 -0.28
N SER A 19 -6.80 12.57 -0.89
CA SER A 19 -7.70 11.68 -0.12
C SER A 19 -7.00 10.48 0.49
N LEU A 20 -5.79 10.14 0.05
CA LEU A 20 -5.03 8.99 0.57
C LEU A 20 -3.95 9.45 1.54
N ASN A 21 -3.90 8.82 2.72
CA ASN A 21 -2.91 9.12 3.75
C ASN A 21 -1.46 8.84 3.29
N PHE A 22 -1.29 7.99 2.28
CA PHE A 22 0.01 7.75 1.65
C PHE A 22 -0.08 7.50 0.15
N SER A 23 1.05 7.72 -0.51
CA SER A 23 1.27 7.36 -1.92
C SER A 23 2.34 6.28 -2.02
N VAL A 24 2.27 5.47 -3.07
CA VAL A 24 3.22 4.37 -3.32
C VAL A 24 3.73 4.41 -4.75
N SER A 25 4.99 4.04 -4.97
CA SER A 25 5.60 3.93 -6.29
C SER A 25 6.67 2.83 -6.32
N PRO A 26 6.68 1.92 -7.32
CA PRO A 26 5.77 1.83 -8.47
C PRO A 26 4.39 1.22 -8.11
N THR A 27 3.43 1.28 -9.04
CA THR A 27 2.06 0.74 -8.85
C THR A 27 1.89 -0.72 -9.25
N LYS A 28 2.94 -1.33 -9.82
CA LYS A 28 3.00 -2.75 -10.17
C LYS A 28 4.44 -3.24 -10.20
N PHE A 29 4.62 -4.54 -10.08
CA PHE A 29 5.90 -5.21 -10.21
C PHE A 29 5.80 -6.36 -11.21
N ASP A 30 6.62 -6.29 -12.25
CA ASP A 30 6.84 -7.38 -13.19
C ASP A 30 8.16 -8.07 -12.79
N ILE A 31 8.04 -9.30 -12.30
CA ILE A 31 9.13 -10.04 -11.69
C ILE A 31 9.91 -10.84 -12.74
N ASP A 32 11.22 -10.71 -12.68
CA ASP A 32 12.16 -11.51 -13.42
C ASP A 32 12.29 -12.87 -12.75
N MET A 33 11.73 -13.90 -13.38
CA MET A 33 11.72 -15.27 -12.87
C MET A 33 12.99 -16.04 -13.23
N LYS A 34 13.99 -15.40 -13.88
CA LYS A 34 15.25 -16.02 -14.29
C LYS A 34 16.39 -15.79 -13.30
N GLN A 35 16.37 -14.66 -12.60
CA GLN A 35 17.44 -14.26 -11.70
C GLN A 35 16.86 -13.63 -10.43
N LYS A 36 17.57 -13.82 -9.32
CA LYS A 36 17.20 -13.22 -8.04
C LYS A 36 17.40 -11.70 -8.12
N LYS A 37 16.33 -10.94 -7.91
CA LYS A 37 16.34 -9.48 -7.87
C LYS A 37 15.60 -8.97 -6.64
N THR A 38 16.08 -7.85 -6.11
CA THR A 38 15.36 -7.08 -5.09
C THR A 38 14.55 -5.98 -5.76
N TYR A 39 13.29 -5.88 -5.39
CA TYR A 39 12.34 -4.86 -5.82
C TYR A 39 12.11 -3.88 -4.70
N GLU A 40 11.89 -2.62 -5.04
CA GLU A 40 11.75 -1.52 -4.09
C GLU A 40 10.45 -0.78 -4.33
N LEU A 41 9.76 -0.46 -3.24
CA LEU A 41 8.54 0.32 -3.19
C LEU A 41 8.79 1.56 -2.33
N GLU A 42 8.78 2.73 -2.94
CA GLU A 42 8.79 4.01 -2.22
C GLU A 42 7.39 4.29 -1.69
N ILE A 43 7.31 4.71 -0.43
CA ILE A 43 6.07 5.12 0.23
C ILE A 43 6.25 6.53 0.78
N VAL A 44 5.30 7.39 0.48
CA VAL A 44 5.28 8.80 0.89
C VAL A 44 4.11 9.04 1.83
N ASN A 45 4.37 9.63 2.99
CA ASN A 45 3.32 10.05 3.91
C ASN A 45 2.78 11.42 3.49
N ASN A 46 1.51 11.47 3.10
CA ASN A 46 0.85 12.70 2.66
C ASN A 46 0.14 13.46 3.79
N THR A 47 0.19 12.93 5.02
CA THR A 47 -0.49 13.51 6.17
C THR A 47 0.43 14.43 6.98
N GLY A 48 -0.20 15.26 7.83
CA GLY A 48 0.49 16.06 8.85
C GLY A 48 0.93 15.27 10.10
N ASN A 49 0.64 13.97 10.18
CA ASN A 49 0.90 13.12 11.34
C ASN A 49 1.94 12.04 11.03
N ILE A 50 2.48 11.38 12.06
CA ILE A 50 3.32 10.18 11.85
C ILE A 50 2.41 9.07 11.34
N LEU A 51 2.66 8.62 10.11
CA LEU A 51 1.96 7.50 9.51
C LEU A 51 2.64 6.18 9.90
N ARG A 52 1.87 5.20 10.35
CA ARG A 52 2.33 3.83 10.58
C ARG A 52 1.68 2.91 9.57
N ILE A 53 2.46 2.07 8.91
CA ILE A 53 1.95 1.11 7.93
C ILE A 53 2.53 -0.28 8.17
N THR A 54 1.81 -1.28 7.67
CA THR A 54 2.23 -2.67 7.56
C THR A 54 2.10 -3.15 6.13
N SER A 55 2.93 -4.11 5.74
CA SER A 55 2.93 -4.69 4.41
C SER A 55 2.75 -6.21 4.46
N PHE A 56 1.92 -6.77 3.58
CA PHE A 56 1.68 -8.21 3.48
C PHE A 56 1.30 -8.60 2.03
N PHE A 57 1.21 -9.90 1.75
CA PHE A 57 0.90 -10.41 0.41
C PHE A 57 -0.39 -11.21 0.42
N GLU A 58 -1.21 -11.00 -0.60
CA GLU A 58 -2.40 -11.80 -0.84
C GLU A 58 -2.26 -12.60 -2.14
N LYS A 59 -2.91 -13.77 -2.16
CA LYS A 59 -3.01 -14.61 -3.35
C LYS A 59 -4.15 -14.10 -4.23
N LYS A 60 -3.94 -14.09 -5.55
CA LYS A 60 -5.03 -13.89 -6.51
C LYS A 60 -5.65 -15.23 -6.89
N GLU A 61 -6.98 -15.34 -6.81
CA GLU A 61 -7.69 -16.55 -7.22
C GLU A 61 -7.41 -16.90 -8.68
N GLY A 62 -7.28 -18.20 -8.98
CA GLY A 62 -6.98 -18.71 -10.32
C GLY A 62 -5.51 -18.64 -10.76
N TYR A 63 -4.58 -18.16 -9.92
CA TYR A 63 -3.16 -18.08 -10.25
C TYR A 63 -2.26 -18.78 -9.21
N LYS A 64 -1.05 -19.20 -9.65
CA LYS A 64 0.00 -19.63 -8.73
C LYS A 64 0.44 -18.43 -7.86
N SER A 65 0.77 -18.70 -6.61
CA SER A 65 1.13 -17.69 -5.61
C SER A 65 2.63 -17.73 -5.32
N LEU A 66 3.23 -16.55 -5.16
CA LEU A 66 4.58 -16.33 -4.66
C LEU A 66 4.59 -15.89 -3.19
N ALA A 67 3.43 -15.76 -2.53
CA ALA A 67 3.32 -15.15 -1.20
C ALA A 67 4.27 -15.78 -0.16
N GLU A 68 4.45 -17.10 -0.20
CA GLU A 68 5.35 -17.84 0.71
C GLU A 68 6.83 -17.71 0.33
N ASN A 69 7.11 -17.41 -0.94
CA ASN A 69 8.45 -17.23 -1.46
C ASN A 69 8.94 -15.78 -1.33
N ILE A 70 8.04 -14.81 -1.16
CA ILE A 70 8.41 -13.40 -1.07
C ILE A 70 8.88 -13.06 0.35
N ILE A 71 10.10 -12.55 0.44
CA ILE A 71 10.67 -11.96 1.65
C ILE A 71 10.58 -10.44 1.50
N VAL A 72 9.90 -9.78 2.43
CA VAL A 72 9.74 -8.32 2.46
C VAL A 72 10.38 -7.72 3.72
N PHE A 73 11.06 -6.58 3.54
CA PHE A 73 11.68 -5.84 4.63
C PHE A 73 11.75 -4.34 4.31
N PRO A 74 11.47 -3.47 5.30
CA PRO A 74 10.81 -3.75 6.58
C PRO A 74 9.30 -4.04 6.42
N LYS A 75 8.74 -4.94 7.27
CA LYS A 75 7.29 -5.29 7.25
C LYS A 75 6.38 -4.22 7.85
N LYS A 76 6.90 -3.45 8.81
CA LYS A 76 6.19 -2.37 9.51
C LYS A 76 7.10 -1.17 9.55
N ILE A 77 6.58 0.00 9.20
CA ILE A 77 7.35 1.25 9.23
C ILE A 77 6.52 2.39 9.79
N SER A 78 7.22 3.35 10.37
CA SER A 78 6.68 4.67 10.71
C SER A 78 7.36 5.72 9.85
N ILE A 79 6.56 6.59 9.23
CA ILE A 79 7.00 7.63 8.32
C ILE A 79 6.60 8.98 8.92
N LYS A 80 7.56 9.90 9.05
CA LYS A 80 7.28 11.28 9.53
C LYS A 80 6.34 12.01 8.56
N PRO A 81 5.64 13.08 8.98
CA PRO A 81 4.85 13.92 8.08
C PRO A 81 5.67 14.36 6.86
N GLY A 82 5.11 14.21 5.65
CA GLY A 82 5.80 14.51 4.37
C GLY A 82 7.03 13.63 4.07
N GLY A 83 7.34 12.65 4.93
CA GLY A 83 8.53 11.82 4.81
C GLY A 83 8.36 10.69 3.79
N LYS A 84 9.50 10.08 3.44
CA LYS A 84 9.58 8.95 2.53
C LYS A 84 10.27 7.76 3.19
N LYS A 85 9.84 6.54 2.83
CA LYS A 85 10.53 5.30 3.20
C LYS A 85 10.34 4.23 2.13
N ASP A 86 11.36 3.39 2.01
CA ASP A 86 11.35 2.27 1.08
C ASP A 86 11.02 0.95 1.79
N ILE A 87 10.20 0.14 1.13
CA ILE A 87 10.01 -1.28 1.44
C ILE A 87 10.57 -2.09 0.30
N ARG A 88 11.38 -3.09 0.62
CA ARG A 88 12.03 -3.95 -0.36
C ARG A 88 11.50 -5.36 -0.26
N PHE A 89 11.43 -6.06 -1.38
CA PHE A 89 11.15 -7.49 -1.39
C PHE A 89 11.98 -8.26 -2.42
N THR A 90 12.20 -9.54 -2.15
CA THR A 90 12.89 -10.50 -3.03
C THR A 90 12.13 -11.82 -3.02
N ILE A 91 12.28 -12.61 -4.09
CA ILE A 91 11.79 -13.99 -4.12
C ILE A 91 12.90 -14.94 -3.67
N ARG A 92 12.58 -15.85 -2.74
CA ARG A 92 13.43 -16.97 -2.30
C ARG A 92 13.09 -18.24 -3.09
N ASP A 93 14.07 -19.12 -3.25
CA ASP A 93 13.89 -20.43 -3.90
C ASP A 93 13.34 -20.31 -5.34
N LEU A 94 13.74 -19.26 -6.08
CA LEU A 94 13.24 -18.96 -7.42
C LEU A 94 13.45 -20.16 -8.36
N GLU A 95 14.59 -20.83 -8.22
CA GLU A 95 14.98 -22.02 -8.98
C GLU A 95 14.04 -23.21 -8.76
N LYS A 96 13.46 -23.35 -7.56
CA LYS A 96 12.57 -24.47 -7.18
C LYS A 96 11.12 -24.28 -7.62
N LEU A 97 10.76 -23.07 -8.05
CA LEU A 97 9.41 -22.79 -8.56
C LEU A 97 9.12 -23.57 -9.84
N GLU A 98 7.90 -24.06 -9.99
CA GLU A 98 7.47 -24.70 -11.24
C GLU A 98 7.30 -23.66 -12.37
N ALA A 99 7.28 -24.13 -13.62
CA ALA A 99 6.86 -23.30 -14.74
C ALA A 99 5.40 -22.83 -14.57
N GLY A 100 5.10 -21.63 -15.07
CA GLY A 100 3.75 -21.06 -15.06
C GLY A 100 3.67 -19.56 -14.78
N SER A 101 2.44 -19.05 -14.74
CA SER A 101 2.14 -17.66 -14.40
C SER A 101 1.78 -17.51 -12.92
N TYR A 102 2.47 -16.57 -12.27
CA TYR A 102 2.30 -16.22 -10.87
C TYR A 102 1.69 -14.82 -10.76
N LYS A 103 0.68 -14.67 -9.88
CA LYS A 103 0.07 -13.38 -9.56
C LYS A 103 -0.24 -13.25 -8.09
N ASN A 104 0.22 -12.15 -7.50
CA ASN A 104 0.00 -11.78 -6.11
C ASN A 104 -0.40 -10.31 -6.00
N LEU A 105 -0.98 -9.95 -4.86
CA LEU A 105 -1.14 -8.57 -4.44
C LEU A 105 -0.13 -8.27 -3.34
N PHE A 106 0.58 -7.15 -3.46
CA PHE A 106 1.39 -6.58 -2.40
C PHE A 106 0.58 -5.48 -1.73
N VAL A 107 0.10 -5.75 -0.53
CA VAL A 107 -0.83 -4.90 0.19
C VAL A 107 -0.07 -4.08 1.22
N ILE A 108 -0.26 -2.77 1.16
CA ILE A 108 0.21 -1.78 2.13
C ILE A 108 -1.02 -1.24 2.84
N ARG A 109 -1.05 -1.38 4.17
CA ARG A 109 -2.17 -0.96 5.00
C ARG A 109 -1.69 -0.05 6.11
N GLU A 110 -2.43 1.03 6.35
CA GLU A 110 -2.25 1.89 7.52
C GLU A 110 -2.62 1.15 8.81
N ILE A 111 -1.79 1.34 9.85
CA ILE A 111 -2.06 0.83 11.19
C ILE A 111 -2.77 1.94 11.95
N GLU A 112 -3.97 1.65 12.48
CA GLU A 112 -4.71 2.60 13.28
C GLU A 112 -3.87 3.17 14.42
N PRO A 113 -3.88 4.50 14.63
CA PRO A 113 -3.31 5.07 15.83
C PRO A 113 -4.06 4.55 17.04
N ARG A 114 -3.33 4.07 18.05
CA ARG A 114 -3.93 3.62 19.31
C ARG A 114 -4.57 4.84 19.99
N ASN A 115 -5.90 4.89 20.03
CA ASN A 115 -6.64 5.96 20.69
C ASN A 115 -6.63 5.71 22.21
N ASN A 116 -5.66 6.29 22.92
CA ASN A 116 -5.55 6.13 24.38
C ASN A 116 -6.45 7.11 25.16
N ASN A 117 -7.11 8.06 24.49
CA ASN A 117 -7.84 9.15 25.12
C ASN A 117 -9.33 9.13 24.76
N ILE A 118 -10.01 8.00 24.97
CA ILE A 118 -11.48 8.05 25.08
C ILE A 118 -11.75 8.51 26.51
N GLU A 119 -11.72 9.82 26.72
CA GLU A 119 -12.37 10.40 27.91
C GLU A 119 -13.86 10.15 27.74
N ILE A 120 -14.42 9.27 28.58
CA ILE A 120 -15.87 9.11 28.68
C ILE A 120 -16.38 10.40 29.34
N VAL A 121 -16.69 11.39 28.51
CA VAL A 121 -17.41 12.58 28.97
C VAL A 121 -18.84 12.13 29.24
N ASP A 122 -19.25 12.16 30.50
CA ASP A 122 -20.61 11.83 30.96
C ASP A 122 -21.58 12.96 30.58
N ASN A 123 -21.74 13.19 29.28
CA ASN A 123 -22.76 14.07 28.73
C ASN A 123 -23.54 13.35 27.64
N LYS A 124 -24.86 13.58 27.65
CA LYS A 124 -25.90 12.95 26.82
C LYS A 124 -25.79 13.20 25.30
N ASP A 125 -24.63 13.62 24.80
CA ASP A 125 -24.40 13.87 23.38
C ASP A 125 -23.72 12.63 22.76
N GLN A 126 -24.40 12.01 21.81
CA GLN A 126 -23.82 10.89 21.06
C GLN A 126 -22.63 11.40 20.22
N ILE A 127 -21.41 11.12 20.68
CA ILE A 127 -20.18 11.42 19.94
C ILE A 127 -19.94 10.29 18.93
N PHE A 128 -20.05 10.60 17.64
CA PHE A 128 -19.68 9.68 16.55
C PHE A 128 -18.22 9.91 16.14
N ASN A 129 -17.35 8.93 16.39
CA ASN A 129 -15.97 8.92 15.93
C ASN A 129 -15.82 8.00 14.72
N ILE A 130 -15.57 8.56 13.54
CA ILE A 130 -15.29 7.81 12.31
C ILE A 130 -13.79 7.87 12.03
N ASN A 131 -13.15 6.70 11.91
CA ASN A 131 -11.76 6.58 11.48
C ASN A 131 -11.70 5.87 10.13
N ILE A 132 -10.91 6.41 9.20
CA ILE A 132 -10.73 5.84 7.86
C ILE A 132 -9.29 5.36 7.74
N ILE A 133 -9.13 4.08 7.42
CA ILE A 133 -7.82 3.45 7.21
C ILE A 133 -7.55 3.38 5.70
N THR A 134 -6.38 3.85 5.28
CA THR A 134 -5.96 3.70 3.88
C THR A 134 -5.31 2.34 3.64
N GLU A 135 -5.71 1.67 2.56
CA GLU A 135 -5.07 0.45 2.05
C GLU A 135 -4.84 0.55 0.54
N VAL A 136 -3.67 0.10 0.08
CA VAL A 136 -3.32 0.02 -1.34
C VAL A 136 -2.77 -1.37 -1.66
N ALA A 137 -3.31 -2.01 -2.71
CA ALA A 137 -2.86 -3.31 -3.19
C ALA A 137 -2.22 -3.17 -4.58
N LEU A 138 -0.99 -3.66 -4.71
CA LEU A 138 -0.18 -3.56 -5.93
C LEU A 138 -0.02 -4.92 -6.59
N HIS A 139 -0.11 -4.98 -7.92
CA HIS A 139 0.08 -6.25 -8.62
C HIS A 139 1.55 -6.68 -8.65
N ILE A 140 1.82 -7.93 -8.27
CA ILE A 140 3.07 -8.64 -8.52
C ILE A 140 2.77 -9.72 -9.55
N ASN A 141 3.40 -9.64 -10.73
CA ASN A 141 3.26 -10.60 -11.81
C ASN A 141 4.60 -11.25 -12.13
N GLY A 142 4.61 -12.56 -12.39
CA GLY A 142 5.80 -13.26 -12.88
C GLY A 142 5.43 -14.39 -13.81
N VAL A 143 6.26 -14.65 -14.82
CA VAL A 143 6.11 -15.81 -15.72
C VAL A 143 7.41 -16.60 -15.73
N LYS A 144 7.37 -17.83 -15.23
CA LYS A 144 8.49 -18.77 -15.32
C LYS A 144 8.25 -19.68 -16.52
N LYS A 145 9.19 -19.66 -17.46
CA LYS A 145 9.19 -20.53 -18.65
C LYS A 145 9.93 -21.83 -18.33
#